data_AF-A0A564ZGZ4-F1
#
_entry.id   AF-A0A564ZGZ4-F1
#
_cell.length_a   1.000
_cell.length_b   1.000
_cell.length_c   1.000
_cell.angle_alpha   90.00
_cell.angle_beta   90.00
_cell.angle_gamma   90.00
#
_symmetry.space_group_name_H-M   'P 1'
#
loop_
_entity.id
_entity.type
_entity.pdbx_description
1 polymer ?
#
loop_
_entity_poly.entity_id
_entity_poly.type
_entity_poly.pdbx_seq_one_letter_code
_entity_poly.pdbx_strand_id
1 'polypeptide(L)'
;MGSRSVMIRIAHGSVTKAKAPAIVISHFQGIPPGGAEYAVDEALGGSVTTFITTRSLEGALGDFFAIPAMLASVSAEVVVVMGLGQPDVFARRAASLEPGQPPLLHHIAHRLVEGLLATNLTNFATVLIGAGGGGFEARPAAKELVVGICRAILTLDAENRINEFTLVEADKVKIDGIAKGVEDAQRELGLDVALAVRRIVLPIEPMPIPSVQPTVHVSARRKDEEFSYTVFAERPIQRMKSQRVNRDTLRSLTEQLVAYGAGAAFVQNTAQAEELRQTAASFYELLVPEDVRRDIRESVERGGLILGMEPSLADIPWELCFDRTAGRFISQWPFSRQLMGEESYRQGRSAVAQEAGIDILILANLSANLPQAEQEGRALKDFFDRLPQQPPIRAVLLRAEDFPDDRAKGPEVIKRLFSGRYEFVHYCGHAFFDKVDPHKSGWLLDDSGKDVIRAYEFAHLPRPPILVFGNACESAGMAQGQPVAAAEFAYSLAGAFIHAGVDLYIGTAWEVADEPAQRCALSFYRDLFEAGKDVGTALSGARSGLIADPGLQDPTWASYILYGSPTFRLGRGKGAMTPKRSPE
;
A
#
# COMPACT_ATOMS: atom_id res chain seq x y z
N MET A 1 15.66 46.58 13.07
CA MET A 1 15.97 45.14 13.10
C MET A 1 16.56 44.80 11.74
N GLY A 2 17.74 44.18 11.68
CA GLY A 2 18.41 43.89 10.41
C GLY A 2 17.67 42.79 9.64
N SER A 3 17.54 42.94 8.33
CA SER A 3 16.98 41.91 7.44
C SER A 3 17.85 40.65 7.52
N ARG A 4 17.24 39.47 7.73
CA ARG A 4 17.97 38.20 7.79
C ARG A 4 18.40 37.80 6.38
N SER A 5 19.67 37.50 6.16
CA SER A 5 20.14 37.05 4.85
C SER A 5 20.21 35.52 4.78
N VAL A 6 19.70 34.93 3.69
CA VAL A 6 19.75 33.49 3.42
C VAL A 6 20.25 33.26 1.99
N MET A 7 21.29 32.43 1.84
CA MET A 7 21.82 32.00 0.53
C MET A 7 21.04 30.78 0.03
N ILE A 8 20.52 30.86 -1.20
CA ILE A 8 19.86 29.76 -1.89
C ILE A 8 20.68 29.40 -3.12
N ARG A 9 21.19 28.16 -3.14
CA ARG A 9 21.81 27.60 -4.34
C ARG A 9 20.77 26.80 -5.12
N ILE A 10 20.59 27.11 -6.41
CA ILE A 10 19.78 26.32 -7.33
C ILE A 10 20.73 25.43 -8.13
N ALA A 11 20.67 24.14 -7.91
CA ALA A 11 21.59 23.16 -8.46
C ALA A 11 20.92 22.28 -9.52
N HIS A 12 21.50 22.22 -10.71
CA HIS A 12 21.13 21.24 -11.72
C HIS A 12 22.01 19.98 -11.58
N GLY A 13 21.41 18.83 -11.28
CA GLY A 13 22.10 17.54 -11.16
C GLY A 13 21.46 16.62 -10.13
N SER A 14 22.16 15.56 -9.70
CA SER A 14 21.64 14.62 -8.71
C SER A 14 21.82 15.14 -7.28
N VAL A 15 20.79 15.01 -6.44
CA VAL A 15 20.87 15.33 -5.01
C VAL A 15 21.89 14.44 -4.27
N THR A 16 22.16 13.22 -4.77
CA THR A 16 23.19 12.31 -4.22
C THR A 16 24.59 12.93 -4.25
N LYS A 17 24.83 13.92 -5.12
CA LYS A 17 26.10 14.64 -5.29
C LYS A 17 26.13 16.02 -4.65
N ALA A 18 25.04 16.43 -4.00
CA ALA A 18 25.05 17.66 -3.24
C ALA A 18 25.95 17.50 -2.01
N LYS A 19 26.85 18.47 -1.80
CA LYS A 19 27.72 18.51 -0.63
C LYS A 19 27.05 19.32 0.47
N ALA A 20 26.48 18.64 1.45
CA ALA A 20 25.86 19.26 2.61
C ALA A 20 25.86 18.28 3.80
N PRO A 21 25.89 18.76 5.06
CA PRO A 21 25.70 17.92 6.23
C PRO A 21 24.44 17.05 6.15
N ALA A 22 23.34 17.61 5.64
CA ALA A 22 22.09 16.89 5.41
C ALA A 22 21.66 16.92 3.94
N ILE A 23 21.28 15.75 3.42
CA ILE A 23 20.43 15.65 2.22
C ILE A 23 19.00 15.43 2.67
N VAL A 24 18.07 16.21 2.13
CA VAL A 24 16.65 16.13 2.44
C VAL A 24 15.90 15.59 1.22
N ILE A 25 15.22 14.48 1.42
CA ILE A 25 14.26 13.89 0.49
C ILE A 25 12.88 13.84 1.15
N SER A 26 11.87 13.48 0.40
CA SER A 26 10.49 13.41 0.88
C SER A 26 9.84 12.11 0.49
N HIS A 27 9.01 11.55 1.39
CA HIS A 27 8.30 10.30 1.18
C HIS A 27 6.79 10.50 1.30
N PHE A 28 6.03 9.91 0.38
CA PHE A 28 4.58 9.82 0.47
C PHE A 28 4.16 8.55 1.17
N GLN A 29 3.23 8.66 2.13
CA GLN A 29 2.74 7.51 2.86
C GLN A 29 2.19 6.44 1.91
N GLY A 30 2.75 5.23 1.99
CA GLY A 30 2.29 4.08 1.22
C GLY A 30 2.73 4.04 -0.25
N ILE A 31 3.52 5.00 -0.72
CA ILE A 31 4.03 5.03 -2.10
C ILE A 31 5.49 4.57 -2.09
N PRO A 32 5.92 3.61 -2.93
CA PRO A 32 7.32 3.21 -3.03
C PRO A 32 8.25 4.39 -3.40
N PRO A 33 9.54 4.37 -2.99
CA PRO A 33 10.48 5.42 -3.34
C PRO A 33 10.59 5.65 -4.85
N GLY A 34 10.61 6.92 -5.26
CA GLY A 34 10.69 7.31 -6.66
C GLY A 34 11.58 8.52 -6.91
N GLY A 35 12.02 8.69 -8.17
CA GLY A 35 12.84 9.84 -8.58
C GLY A 35 14.08 10.04 -7.71
N ALA A 36 14.23 11.23 -7.13
CA ALA A 36 15.36 11.55 -6.27
C ALA A 36 15.40 10.76 -4.96
N GLU A 37 14.23 10.36 -4.42
CA GLU A 37 14.15 9.51 -3.23
C GLU A 37 14.78 8.14 -3.50
N TYR A 38 14.42 7.54 -4.63
CA TYR A 38 14.99 6.26 -5.09
C TYR A 38 16.49 6.35 -5.35
N ALA A 39 16.96 7.42 -6.00
CA ALA A 39 18.39 7.63 -6.23
C ALA A 39 19.19 7.71 -4.92
N VAL A 40 18.62 8.35 -3.88
CA VAL A 40 19.21 8.37 -2.55
C VAL A 40 19.12 7.01 -1.87
N ASP A 41 18.01 6.30 -2.01
CA ASP A 41 17.84 4.95 -1.45
C ASP A 41 18.87 3.96 -2.02
N GLU A 42 19.10 3.95 -3.33
CA GLU A 42 20.14 3.12 -3.94
C GLU A 42 21.54 3.48 -3.41
N ALA A 43 21.82 4.77 -3.26
CA ALA A 43 23.08 5.22 -2.69
C ALA A 43 23.24 4.83 -1.20
N LEU A 44 22.13 4.58 -0.50
CA LEU A 44 22.05 4.04 0.86
C LEU A 44 21.91 2.49 0.89
N GLY A 45 22.03 1.80 -0.25
CA GLY A 45 21.93 0.34 -0.31
C GLY A 45 20.52 -0.21 -0.05
N GLY A 46 19.46 0.54 -0.37
CA GLY A 46 18.07 0.13 -0.17
C GLY A 46 17.54 0.35 1.26
N SER A 47 18.22 1.19 2.06
CA SER A 47 17.85 1.43 3.45
C SER A 47 16.51 2.14 3.61
N VAL A 48 16.18 3.12 2.77
CA VAL A 48 14.87 3.82 2.78
C VAL A 48 13.77 2.82 2.44
N THR A 49 13.92 2.04 1.36
CA THR A 49 12.98 0.96 1.04
C THR A 49 12.85 -0.04 2.19
N THR A 50 13.96 -0.39 2.84
CA THR A 50 13.94 -1.27 4.01
C THR A 50 13.16 -0.65 5.16
N PHE A 51 13.37 0.62 5.49
CA PHE A 51 12.63 1.30 6.55
C PHE A 51 11.15 1.48 6.24
N ILE A 52 10.77 1.67 4.98
CA ILE A 52 9.36 1.70 4.55
C ILE A 52 8.73 0.32 4.66
N THR A 53 9.40 -0.70 4.12
CA THR A 53 8.88 -2.08 4.11
C THR A 53 8.84 -2.71 5.51
N THR A 54 9.78 -2.34 6.38
CA THR A 54 9.79 -2.70 7.81
C THR A 54 9.02 -1.71 8.68
N ARG A 55 8.45 -0.66 8.08
CA ARG A 55 7.49 0.27 8.69
C ARG A 55 8.11 1.14 9.81
N SER A 56 9.44 1.25 9.82
CA SER A 56 10.19 2.22 10.62
C SER A 56 10.05 3.65 10.08
N LEU A 57 9.76 3.78 8.78
CA LEU A 57 9.49 5.04 8.09
C LEU A 57 8.10 4.96 7.47
N GLU A 58 7.15 5.73 8.02
CA GLU A 58 5.77 5.76 7.55
C GLU A 58 5.55 6.76 6.42
N GLY A 59 6.21 7.92 6.52
CA GLY A 59 5.92 9.07 5.66
C GLY A 59 4.67 9.82 6.09
N ALA A 60 4.28 9.74 7.36
CA ALA A 60 3.18 10.52 7.91
C ALA A 60 3.48 12.01 7.79
N LEU A 61 2.43 12.82 7.75
CA LEU A 61 2.57 14.24 7.48
C LEU A 61 3.43 14.93 8.55
N GLY A 62 4.56 15.50 8.14
CA GLY A 62 5.47 16.22 9.03
C GLY A 62 6.46 15.33 9.79
N ASP A 63 6.54 14.04 9.45
CA ASP A 63 7.61 13.15 9.94
C ASP A 63 8.98 13.71 9.58
N PHE A 64 9.90 13.57 10.52
CA PHE A 64 11.33 13.84 10.34
C PHE A 64 12.08 12.55 10.66
N PHE A 65 12.53 11.83 9.63
CA PHE A 65 13.25 10.58 9.79
C PHE A 65 14.71 10.73 9.33
N ALA A 66 15.66 10.61 10.25
CA ALA A 66 17.08 10.80 9.98
C ALA A 66 17.83 9.46 9.84
N ILE A 67 18.50 9.27 8.71
CA ILE A 67 19.29 8.08 8.39
C ILE A 67 20.77 8.50 8.34
N PRO A 68 21.63 7.96 9.22
CA PRO A 68 23.07 8.16 9.13
C PRO A 68 23.62 7.64 7.80
N ALA A 69 24.40 8.45 7.09
CA ALA A 69 24.86 8.17 5.72
C ALA A 69 26.39 8.08 5.58
N MET A 70 27.12 8.02 6.70
CA MET A 70 28.59 8.07 6.76
C MET A 70 29.32 6.98 5.95
N LEU A 71 28.65 5.86 5.64
CA LEU A 71 29.20 4.73 4.87
C LEU A 71 28.55 4.57 3.49
N ALA A 72 27.67 5.49 3.12
CA ALA A 72 26.88 5.43 1.89
C ALA A 72 27.56 6.17 0.73
N SER A 73 27.03 5.99 -0.49
CA SER A 73 27.56 6.64 -1.71
C SER A 73 27.08 8.10 -1.89
N VAL A 74 26.51 8.70 -0.84
CA VAL A 74 26.04 10.09 -0.83
C VAL A 74 27.07 11.03 -0.19
N SER A 75 27.11 12.28 -0.63
CA SER A 75 28.02 13.31 -0.07
C SER A 75 27.41 14.08 1.12
N ALA A 76 26.83 13.35 2.08
CA ALA A 76 26.19 13.90 3.27
C ALA A 76 26.42 13.01 4.51
N GLU A 77 26.33 13.62 5.69
CA GLU A 77 26.44 12.93 6.98
C GLU A 77 25.14 12.21 7.34
N VAL A 78 24.01 12.84 7.00
CA VAL A 78 22.66 12.37 7.29
C VAL A 78 21.77 12.56 6.06
N VAL A 79 20.93 11.57 5.79
CA VAL A 79 19.77 11.70 4.90
C VAL A 79 18.53 11.87 5.76
N VAL A 80 17.82 12.99 5.58
CA VAL A 80 16.55 13.27 6.22
C VAL A 80 15.44 12.94 5.23
N VAL A 81 14.48 12.13 5.66
CA VAL A 81 13.25 11.84 4.92
C VAL A 81 12.09 12.57 5.58
N MET A 82 11.52 13.54 4.86
CA MET A 82 10.34 14.27 5.30
C MET A 82 9.07 13.54 4.87
N GLY A 83 8.19 13.23 5.82
CA GLY A 83 6.90 12.63 5.49
C GLY A 83 5.90 13.65 4.95
N LEU A 84 5.31 13.34 3.79
CA LEU A 84 4.34 14.19 3.10
C LEU A 84 2.89 13.82 3.43
N GLY A 85 2.69 12.75 4.20
CA GLY A 85 1.39 12.16 4.45
C GLY A 85 0.81 11.52 3.20
N GLN A 86 -0.52 11.47 3.18
CA GLN A 86 -1.26 10.83 2.10
C GLN A 86 -1.18 11.68 0.81
N PRO A 87 -0.84 11.08 -0.33
CA PRO A 87 -0.58 11.81 -1.57
C PRO A 87 -1.71 12.73 -2.03
N ASP A 88 -2.96 12.34 -1.81
CA ASP A 88 -4.13 13.09 -2.23
C ASP A 88 -4.42 14.29 -1.30
N VAL A 89 -4.14 14.16 0.00
CA VAL A 89 -4.22 15.27 0.97
C VAL A 89 -3.19 16.32 0.61
N PHE A 90 -1.98 15.86 0.29
CA PHE A 90 -0.92 16.73 -0.18
C PHE A 90 -1.31 17.43 -1.48
N ALA A 91 -1.83 16.69 -2.47
CA ALA A 91 -2.27 17.25 -3.75
C ALA A 91 -3.23 18.45 -3.58
N ARG A 92 -4.20 18.33 -2.67
CA ARG A 92 -5.19 19.39 -2.40
C ARG A 92 -4.63 20.59 -1.65
N ARG A 93 -3.67 20.38 -0.75
CA ARG A 93 -3.26 21.40 0.25
C ARG A 93 -1.87 21.99 0.01
N ALA A 94 -1.05 21.41 -0.86
CA ALA A 94 0.37 21.77 -0.94
C ALA A 94 0.67 23.22 -1.38
N ALA A 95 -0.18 23.88 -2.19
CA ALA A 95 -0.02 25.28 -2.63
C ALA A 95 -1.14 26.24 -2.16
N SER A 96 -2.01 25.80 -1.23
CA SER A 96 -3.24 26.54 -0.87
C SER A 96 -4.26 26.67 -2.01
N LEU A 97 -5.15 25.69 -2.13
CA LEU A 97 -6.41 25.83 -2.88
C LEU A 97 -7.61 26.20 -1.98
N GLU A 98 -7.44 26.19 -0.65
CA GLU A 98 -8.50 26.45 0.32
C GLU A 98 -8.32 27.82 1.02
N PRO A 99 -9.37 28.68 1.11
CA PRO A 99 -9.26 29.98 1.75
C PRO A 99 -8.93 29.89 3.25
N GLY A 100 -7.94 30.67 3.70
CA GLY A 100 -7.68 30.92 5.12
C GLY A 100 -6.74 29.94 5.84
N GLN A 101 -6.15 28.97 5.14
CA GLN A 101 -5.11 28.10 5.70
C GLN A 101 -3.77 28.27 4.98
N PRO A 102 -2.63 28.26 5.70
CA PRO A 102 -1.34 28.25 5.05
C PRO A 102 -1.14 26.94 4.25
N PRO A 103 -0.43 26.99 3.11
CA PRO A 103 -0.09 25.80 2.33
C PRO A 103 0.55 24.70 3.19
N LEU A 104 0.25 23.44 2.89
CA LEU A 104 0.80 22.29 3.60
C LEU A 104 2.33 22.26 3.57
N LEU A 105 2.93 22.76 2.48
CA LEU A 105 4.38 22.91 2.35
C LEU A 105 4.99 23.79 3.45
N HIS A 106 4.26 24.78 3.98
CA HIS A 106 4.75 25.57 5.12
C HIS A 106 4.84 24.75 6.39
N HIS A 107 3.90 23.84 6.62
CA HIS A 107 3.94 22.94 7.79
C HIS A 107 5.12 21.96 7.67
N ILE A 108 5.30 21.36 6.50
CA ILE A 108 6.43 20.45 6.23
C ILE A 108 7.76 21.19 6.37
N ALA A 109 7.87 22.41 5.84
CA ALA A 109 9.05 23.23 5.98
C ALA A 109 9.34 23.61 7.44
N HIS A 110 8.31 23.90 8.24
CA HIS A 110 8.46 24.15 9.67
C HIS A 110 9.04 22.95 10.40
N ARG A 111 8.47 21.76 10.18
CA ARG A 111 8.95 20.50 10.77
C ARG A 111 10.38 20.15 10.33
N LEU A 112 10.72 20.42 9.07
CA LEU A 112 12.08 20.26 8.55
C LEU A 112 13.07 21.14 9.32
N VAL A 113 12.80 22.45 9.40
CA VAL A 113 13.70 23.40 10.06
C VAL A 113 13.82 23.10 11.55
N GLU A 114 12.71 22.76 12.22
CA GLU A 114 12.69 22.34 13.62
C GLU A 114 13.60 21.12 13.87
N GLY A 115 13.46 20.07 13.06
CA GLY A 115 14.28 18.86 13.17
C GLY A 115 15.75 19.10 12.85
N LEU A 116 16.06 19.89 11.82
CA LEU A 116 17.44 20.28 11.49
C LEU A 116 18.12 21.04 12.62
N LEU A 117 17.43 22.00 13.25
CA LEU A 117 17.96 22.77 14.38
C LEU A 117 18.17 21.89 15.62
N ALA A 118 17.27 20.95 15.88
CA ALA A 118 17.34 20.00 16.99
C ALA A 118 18.50 18.99 16.83
N THR A 119 18.84 18.65 15.58
CA THR A 119 19.93 17.73 15.23
C THR A 119 21.25 18.43 14.87
N ASN A 120 21.29 19.77 14.95
CA ASN A 120 22.44 20.60 14.62
C ASN A 120 22.91 20.46 13.14
N LEU A 121 21.99 20.14 12.23
CA LEU A 121 22.22 20.04 10.79
C LEU A 121 21.91 21.38 10.12
N THR A 122 22.84 22.33 10.22
CA THR A 122 22.56 23.75 9.91
C THR A 122 22.69 24.14 8.43
N ASN A 123 23.22 23.24 7.60
CA ASN A 123 23.28 23.37 6.14
C ASN A 123 22.73 22.10 5.49
N PHE A 124 21.90 22.25 4.47
CA PHE A 124 21.27 21.11 3.81
C PHE A 124 21.05 21.31 2.31
N ALA A 125 20.92 20.20 1.60
CA ALA A 125 20.50 20.17 0.21
C ALA A 125 19.19 19.39 0.11
N THR A 126 18.17 19.99 -0.50
CA THR A 126 16.85 19.38 -0.67
C THR A 126 16.46 19.35 -2.13
N VAL A 127 15.67 18.36 -2.51
CA VAL A 127 14.90 18.42 -3.76
C VAL A 127 13.67 19.31 -3.58
N LEU A 128 13.03 19.71 -4.68
CA LEU A 128 11.70 20.30 -4.59
C LEU A 128 10.70 19.28 -4.03
N ILE A 129 10.18 19.57 -2.85
CA ILE A 129 9.13 18.76 -2.24
C ILE A 129 7.84 18.96 -3.05
N GLY A 130 7.28 17.85 -3.56
CA GLY A 130 6.02 17.84 -4.30
C GLY A 130 6.12 18.09 -5.82
N ALA A 131 7.24 18.59 -6.36
CA ALA A 131 7.36 18.89 -7.80
C ALA A 131 7.84 17.70 -8.68
N GLY A 132 8.00 16.53 -8.07
CA GLY A 132 8.26 15.24 -8.73
C GLY A 132 6.97 14.41 -8.81
N GLY A 133 6.92 13.28 -8.08
CA GLY A 133 5.75 12.40 -8.00
C GLY A 133 4.48 13.07 -7.44
N GLY A 134 4.63 14.21 -6.76
CA GLY A 134 3.51 15.03 -6.27
C GLY A 134 2.91 16.00 -7.29
N GLY A 135 3.36 15.98 -8.56
CA GLY A 135 2.72 16.68 -9.68
C GLY A 135 2.67 18.21 -9.63
N PHE A 136 3.33 18.87 -8.67
CA PHE A 136 3.37 20.33 -8.64
C PHE A 136 4.24 20.90 -9.75
N GLU A 137 3.78 22.01 -10.33
CA GLU A 137 4.66 22.82 -11.17
C GLU A 137 5.84 23.35 -10.36
N ALA A 138 7.02 23.36 -10.97
CA ALA A 138 8.26 23.71 -10.29
C ALA A 138 8.25 25.11 -9.66
N ARG A 139 7.60 26.09 -10.32
CA ARG A 139 7.52 27.48 -9.85
C ARG A 139 6.72 27.65 -8.55
N PRO A 140 5.43 27.25 -8.47
CA PRO A 140 4.68 27.35 -7.22
C PRO A 140 5.27 26.48 -6.11
N ALA A 141 5.77 25.27 -6.41
CA ALA A 141 6.44 24.44 -5.39
C ALA A 141 7.67 25.13 -4.80
N ALA A 142 8.54 25.69 -5.65
CA ALA A 142 9.72 26.42 -5.19
C ALA A 142 9.34 27.64 -4.35
N LYS A 143 8.30 28.39 -4.76
CA LYS A 143 7.79 29.54 -4.01
C LYS A 143 7.39 29.13 -2.58
N GLU A 144 6.42 28.22 -2.45
CA GLU A 144 5.85 27.86 -1.14
C GLU A 144 6.87 27.15 -0.24
N LEU A 145 7.75 26.31 -0.80
CA LEU A 145 8.81 25.67 -0.03
C LEU A 145 9.79 26.70 0.53
N VAL A 146 10.25 27.67 -0.29
CA VAL A 146 11.20 28.70 0.15
C VAL A 146 10.57 29.64 1.17
N VAL A 147 9.32 30.07 0.95
CA VAL A 147 8.58 30.89 1.93
C VAL A 147 8.42 30.14 3.25
N GLY A 148 8.01 28.87 3.20
CA GLY A 148 7.86 28.02 4.39
C GLY A 148 9.16 27.87 5.17
N ILE A 149 10.27 27.55 4.50
CA ILE A 149 11.60 27.40 5.12
C ILE A 149 12.02 28.72 5.76
N CYS A 150 11.92 29.84 5.04
CA CYS A 150 12.35 31.14 5.56
C CYS A 150 11.51 31.61 6.76
N ARG A 151 10.18 31.41 6.72
CA ARG A 151 9.29 31.71 7.86
C ARG A 151 9.60 30.85 9.08
N ALA A 152 9.89 29.56 8.87
CA ALA A 152 10.29 28.66 9.96
C ALA A 152 11.64 29.07 10.55
N ILE A 153 12.61 29.43 9.71
CA ILE A 153 13.91 29.93 10.12
C ILE A 153 13.77 31.21 10.97
N LEU A 154 12.96 32.18 10.54
CA LEU A 154 12.70 33.40 11.30
C LEU A 154 12.07 33.13 12.67
N THR A 155 11.23 32.10 12.75
CA THR A 155 10.51 31.73 13.98
C THR A 155 11.38 30.92 14.94
N LEU A 156 12.16 29.97 14.43
CA LEU A 156 12.81 28.92 15.24
C LEU A 156 14.31 29.14 15.47
N ASP A 157 15.00 29.85 14.58
CA ASP A 157 16.47 29.94 14.58
C ASP A 157 16.97 31.30 15.07
N ALA A 158 16.74 31.61 16.35
CA ALA A 158 17.15 32.87 16.97
C ALA A 158 18.67 33.13 16.89
N GLU A 159 19.47 32.06 16.81
CA GLU A 159 20.94 32.11 16.75
C GLU A 159 21.49 32.30 15.32
N ASN A 160 20.62 32.33 14.31
CA ASN A 160 21.00 32.46 12.90
C ASN A 160 21.94 31.35 12.40
N ARG A 161 21.76 30.11 12.90
CA ARG A 161 22.58 28.96 12.54
C ARG A 161 22.39 28.51 11.09
N ILE A 162 21.15 28.56 10.58
CA ILE A 162 20.81 28.23 9.19
C ILE A 162 20.83 29.51 8.35
N ASN A 163 21.84 29.64 7.50
CA ASN A 163 22.01 30.78 6.58
C ASN A 163 22.11 30.37 5.11
N GLU A 164 22.07 29.06 4.82
CA GLU A 164 22.26 28.51 3.49
C GLU A 164 21.51 27.19 3.30
N PHE A 165 20.89 27.02 2.13
CA PHE A 165 20.46 25.71 1.65
C PHE A 165 20.52 25.62 0.12
N THR A 166 20.51 24.38 -0.39
CA THR A 166 20.55 24.10 -1.83
C THR A 166 19.24 23.44 -2.28
N LEU A 167 18.61 23.98 -3.32
CA LEU A 167 17.52 23.35 -4.07
C LEU A 167 18.13 22.59 -5.25
N VAL A 168 17.98 21.27 -5.28
CA VAL A 168 18.53 20.39 -6.32
C VAL A 168 17.44 19.86 -7.23
N GLU A 169 17.68 19.89 -8.54
CA GLU A 169 16.77 19.38 -9.56
C GLU A 169 17.55 18.68 -10.69
N ALA A 170 17.12 17.48 -11.05
CA ALA A 170 17.73 16.67 -12.10
C ALA A 170 17.18 17.04 -13.49
N ASP A 171 15.91 17.46 -13.56
CA ASP A 171 15.29 17.90 -14.81
C ASP A 171 15.64 19.36 -15.12
N LYS A 172 16.52 19.55 -16.10
CA LYS A 172 16.94 20.88 -16.57
C LYS A 172 15.77 21.79 -16.94
N VAL A 173 14.65 21.25 -17.43
CA VAL A 173 13.48 22.05 -17.85
C VAL A 173 12.83 22.78 -16.67
N LYS A 174 12.95 22.23 -15.45
CA LYS A 174 12.34 22.80 -14.23
C LYS A 174 13.18 23.90 -13.58
N ILE A 175 14.46 24.00 -13.90
CA ILE A 175 15.41 24.95 -13.26
C ILE A 175 14.96 26.40 -13.36
N ASP A 176 14.47 26.84 -14.53
CA ASP A 176 13.99 28.22 -14.68
C ASP A 176 12.66 28.47 -13.94
N GLY A 177 11.83 27.43 -13.80
CA GLY A 177 10.65 27.47 -12.95
C GLY A 177 11.02 27.68 -11.48
N ILE A 178 12.03 26.93 -10.99
CA ILE A 178 12.56 27.08 -9.62
C ILE A 178 13.05 28.50 -9.37
N ALA A 179 13.86 29.05 -10.28
CA ALA A 179 14.39 30.39 -10.12
C ALA A 179 13.28 31.45 -10.02
N LYS A 180 12.26 31.37 -10.88
CA LYS A 180 11.08 32.25 -10.79
C LYS A 180 10.31 32.07 -9.48
N GLY A 181 10.21 30.84 -8.97
CA GLY A 181 9.57 30.57 -7.68
C GLY A 181 10.32 31.20 -6.50
N VAL A 182 11.65 31.17 -6.52
CA VAL A 182 12.49 31.85 -5.52
C VAL A 182 12.31 33.37 -5.59
N GLU A 183 12.21 33.95 -6.80
CA GLU A 183 11.89 35.38 -6.97
C GLU A 183 10.50 35.74 -6.45
N ASP A 184 9.51 34.87 -6.66
CA ASP A 184 8.16 35.05 -6.11
C ASP A 184 8.19 34.98 -4.57
N ALA A 185 8.97 34.07 -3.99
CA ALA A 185 9.16 33.95 -2.55
C ALA A 185 9.82 35.20 -1.95
N GLN A 186 10.84 35.76 -2.60
CA GLN A 186 11.47 37.02 -2.16
C GLN A 186 10.45 38.17 -2.09
N ARG A 187 9.52 38.25 -3.05
CA ARG A 187 8.48 39.29 -3.04
C ARG A 187 7.49 39.10 -1.89
N GLU A 188 7.16 37.87 -1.53
CA GLU A 188 6.24 37.58 -0.42
C GLU A 188 6.89 37.79 0.95
N LEU A 189 8.16 37.41 1.12
CA LEU A 189 8.91 37.58 2.37
C LEU A 189 9.25 39.05 2.65
N GLY A 190 9.19 39.92 1.64
CA GLY A 190 9.41 41.36 1.79
C GLY A 190 10.79 41.70 2.34
N LEU A 191 10.85 42.60 3.32
CA LEU A 191 12.10 43.07 3.92
C LEU A 191 12.58 42.20 5.09
N ASP A 192 11.78 41.22 5.52
CA ASP A 192 12.11 40.37 6.67
C ASP A 192 13.30 39.45 6.35
N VAL A 193 13.39 38.99 5.09
CA VAL A 193 14.45 38.11 4.59
C VAL A 193 15.01 38.59 3.25
N ALA A 194 16.33 38.69 3.16
CA ALA A 194 17.06 38.95 1.92
C ALA A 194 17.66 37.64 1.36
N LEU A 195 17.12 37.17 0.24
CA LEU A 195 17.55 35.96 -0.46
C LEU A 195 18.67 36.27 -1.45
N ALA A 196 19.84 35.67 -1.23
CA ALA A 196 20.92 35.66 -2.22
C ALA A 196 20.85 34.38 -3.04
N VAL A 197 20.75 34.47 -4.36
CA VAL A 197 20.53 33.30 -5.23
C VAL A 197 21.77 33.02 -6.08
N ARG A 198 22.20 31.75 -6.14
CA ARG A 198 23.28 31.29 -7.04
C ARG A 198 22.85 30.05 -7.80
N ARG A 199 23.18 29.97 -9.09
CA ARG A 199 23.00 28.75 -9.89
C ARG A 199 24.30 27.95 -9.92
N ILE A 200 24.21 26.64 -9.71
CA ILE A 200 25.34 25.71 -9.79
C ILE A 200 24.98 24.46 -10.59
N VAL A 201 25.99 23.71 -11.01
CA VAL A 201 25.81 22.42 -11.68
C VAL A 201 26.49 21.35 -10.83
N LEU A 202 25.77 20.27 -10.55
CA LEU A 202 26.26 19.07 -9.89
C LEU A 202 26.43 17.96 -10.94
N PRO A 203 27.28 16.95 -10.67
CA PRO A 203 27.34 15.78 -11.53
C PRO A 203 25.96 15.13 -11.67
N ILE A 204 25.60 14.82 -12.92
CA ILE A 204 24.40 14.05 -13.23
C ILE A 204 24.79 12.59 -13.10
N GLU A 205 24.17 11.87 -12.17
CA GLU A 205 24.16 10.42 -12.24
C GLU A 205 22.99 9.98 -13.12
N PRO A 206 23.15 8.91 -13.92
CA PRO A 206 21.98 8.27 -14.51
C PRO A 206 21.05 7.95 -13.35
N MET A 207 19.85 8.51 -13.34
CA MET A 207 18.85 8.03 -12.40
C MET A 207 18.65 6.56 -12.76
N PRO A 208 18.91 5.64 -11.83
CA PRO A 208 18.65 4.24 -12.07
C PRO A 208 17.15 4.19 -12.39
N ILE A 209 16.83 3.81 -13.63
CA ILE A 209 15.45 3.50 -13.98
C ILE A 209 15.17 2.31 -13.07
N PRO A 210 14.26 2.45 -12.10
CA PRO A 210 14.06 1.37 -11.19
C PRO A 210 13.75 0.11 -12.01
N SER A 211 14.21 -1.07 -11.59
CA SER A 211 13.53 -2.29 -11.99
C SER A 211 12.18 -2.36 -11.26
N VAL A 212 11.37 -1.30 -11.34
CA VAL A 212 10.08 -1.22 -10.68
C VAL A 212 9.12 -1.97 -11.55
N GLN A 213 8.41 -2.90 -10.93
CA GLN A 213 7.16 -3.35 -11.52
C GLN A 213 6.23 -2.13 -11.52
N PRO A 214 5.81 -1.60 -12.68
CA PRO A 214 5.01 -0.38 -12.82
C PRO A 214 3.66 -0.60 -12.15
N THR A 215 3.62 -0.31 -10.86
CA THR A 215 2.42 -0.40 -10.06
C THR A 215 1.80 0.99 -10.10
N VAL A 216 0.61 1.10 -10.67
CA VAL A 216 -0.16 2.33 -10.60
C VAL A 216 -0.84 2.38 -9.25
N HIS A 217 -0.66 3.49 -8.53
CA HIS A 217 -1.38 3.75 -7.29
C HIS A 217 -2.49 4.73 -7.59
N VAL A 218 -3.72 4.35 -7.29
CA VAL A 218 -4.90 5.20 -7.42
C VAL A 218 -5.43 5.45 -6.03
N SER A 219 -5.45 6.70 -5.59
CA SER A 219 -6.15 7.10 -4.38
C SER A 219 -7.59 7.47 -4.75
N ALA A 220 -8.57 6.92 -4.03
CA ALA A 220 -9.99 7.22 -4.16
C ALA A 220 -10.57 7.70 -2.83
N ARG A 221 -11.36 8.77 -2.87
CA ARG A 221 -12.10 9.30 -1.72
C ARG A 221 -13.50 9.74 -2.12
N ARG A 222 -14.37 9.90 -1.12
CA ARG A 222 -15.72 10.39 -1.31
C ARG A 222 -16.06 11.46 -0.28
N LYS A 223 -16.60 12.57 -0.77
CA LYS A 223 -17.28 13.58 0.05
C LYS A 223 -18.70 13.73 -0.47
N ASP A 224 -19.67 13.31 0.33
CA ASP A 224 -21.08 13.25 -0.04
C ASP A 224 -21.34 12.41 -1.31
N GLU A 225 -21.64 13.04 -2.43
CA GLU A 225 -21.86 12.42 -3.76
C GLU A 225 -20.66 12.57 -4.70
N GLU A 226 -19.59 13.24 -4.26
CA GLU A 226 -18.42 13.50 -5.10
C GLU A 226 -17.29 12.52 -4.77
N PHE A 227 -16.88 11.75 -5.78
CA PHE A 227 -15.71 10.89 -5.75
C PHE A 227 -14.51 11.66 -6.30
N SER A 228 -13.39 11.61 -5.61
CA SER A 228 -12.12 12.21 -6.04
C SER A 228 -11.06 11.13 -6.20
N TYR A 229 -10.36 11.16 -7.33
CA TYR A 229 -9.31 10.22 -7.70
C TYR A 229 -8.00 10.95 -7.89
N THR A 230 -6.91 10.35 -7.38
CA THR A 230 -5.54 10.79 -7.68
C THR A 230 -4.74 9.61 -8.17
N VAL A 231 -4.17 9.71 -9.37
CA VAL A 231 -3.34 8.65 -9.98
C VAL A 231 -1.86 8.95 -9.77
N PHE A 232 -1.09 7.94 -9.41
CA PHE A 232 0.37 7.95 -9.32
C PHE A 232 0.92 6.81 -10.16
N ALA A 233 1.71 7.16 -11.18
CA ALA A 233 2.36 6.23 -12.09
C ALA A 233 3.84 6.60 -12.27
N GLU A 234 4.62 5.73 -12.91
CA GLU A 234 6.07 5.90 -13.14
C GLU A 234 6.46 7.21 -13.83
N ARG A 235 5.55 7.75 -14.66
CA ARG A 235 5.66 9.12 -15.18
C ARG A 235 4.79 9.99 -14.28
N PRO A 236 5.33 11.03 -13.64
CA PRO A 236 4.61 11.83 -12.64
C PRO A 236 3.47 12.59 -13.31
N ILE A 237 2.33 11.92 -13.44
CA ILE A 237 1.05 12.50 -13.81
C ILE A 237 0.22 12.40 -12.56
N GLN A 238 0.41 13.34 -11.63
CA GLN A 238 -0.61 13.53 -10.61
C GLN A 238 -1.78 14.22 -11.30
N ARG A 239 -2.85 13.48 -11.51
CA ARG A 239 -4.09 14.04 -12.01
C ARG A 239 -5.16 13.81 -10.97
N MET A 240 -5.67 14.92 -10.42
CA MET A 240 -6.86 14.89 -9.59
C MET A 240 -8.08 15.00 -10.50
N LYS A 241 -9.01 14.06 -10.36
CA LYS A 241 -10.30 14.09 -11.06
C LYS A 241 -11.42 13.81 -10.10
N SER A 242 -12.53 14.52 -10.29
CA SER A 242 -13.73 14.30 -9.52
C SER A 242 -14.90 13.93 -10.41
N GLN A 243 -15.79 13.11 -9.88
CA GLN A 243 -17.04 12.73 -10.53
C GLN A 243 -18.14 12.65 -9.48
N ARG A 244 -19.30 13.22 -9.80
CA ARG A 244 -20.48 13.13 -8.93
C ARG A 244 -21.30 11.92 -9.30
N VAL A 245 -21.69 11.15 -8.28
CA VAL A 245 -22.51 9.95 -8.41
C VAL A 245 -23.66 10.05 -7.43
N ASN A 246 -24.89 9.91 -7.93
CA ASN A 246 -26.07 9.90 -7.09
C ASN A 246 -26.03 8.71 -6.12
N ARG A 247 -26.32 8.97 -4.84
CA ARG A 247 -26.22 7.96 -3.77
C ARG A 247 -27.14 6.75 -3.98
N ASP A 248 -28.37 6.97 -4.43
CA ASP A 248 -29.35 5.89 -4.60
C ASP A 248 -29.01 5.01 -5.81
N THR A 249 -28.53 5.63 -6.90
CA THR A 249 -28.01 4.89 -8.06
C THR A 249 -26.79 4.04 -7.69
N LEU A 250 -25.83 4.61 -6.95
CA LEU A 250 -24.64 3.88 -6.49
C LEU A 250 -25.04 2.68 -5.62
N ARG A 251 -25.92 2.90 -4.64
CA ARG A 251 -26.42 1.84 -3.76
C ARG A 251 -27.10 0.73 -4.57
N SER A 252 -28.00 1.08 -5.48
CA SER A 252 -28.74 0.10 -6.27
C SER A 252 -27.84 -0.76 -7.16
N LEU A 253 -26.85 -0.14 -7.83
CA LEU A 253 -25.90 -0.90 -8.65
C LEU A 253 -24.97 -1.77 -7.80
N THR A 254 -24.56 -1.29 -6.63
CA THR A 254 -23.76 -2.07 -5.67
C THR A 254 -24.53 -3.30 -5.22
N GLU A 255 -25.78 -3.15 -4.80
CA GLU A 255 -26.66 -4.25 -4.39
C GLU A 255 -26.85 -5.27 -5.52
N GLN A 256 -27.03 -4.83 -6.77
CA GLN A 256 -27.12 -5.74 -7.92
C GLN A 256 -25.83 -6.55 -8.10
N LEU A 257 -24.66 -5.90 -8.08
CA LEU A 257 -23.37 -6.58 -8.26
C LEU A 257 -23.07 -7.56 -7.13
N VAL A 258 -23.36 -7.20 -5.88
CA VAL A 258 -23.15 -8.10 -4.75
C VAL A 258 -24.13 -9.27 -4.79
N ALA A 259 -25.37 -9.06 -5.23
CA ALA A 259 -26.34 -10.15 -5.42
C ALA A 259 -25.88 -11.18 -6.47
N TYR A 260 -25.19 -10.72 -7.53
CA TYR A 260 -24.49 -11.64 -8.45
C TYR A 260 -23.39 -12.40 -7.72
N GLY A 261 -22.49 -11.69 -7.04
CA GLY A 261 -21.36 -12.29 -6.31
C GLY A 261 -21.78 -13.36 -5.31
N ALA A 262 -22.81 -13.10 -4.50
CA ALA A 262 -23.27 -13.99 -3.44
C ALA A 262 -24.12 -15.19 -3.92
N GLY A 263 -24.17 -15.46 -5.23
CA GLY A 263 -24.90 -16.61 -5.78
C GLY A 263 -26.43 -16.46 -5.80
N ALA A 264 -26.99 -15.33 -5.33
CA ALA A 264 -28.43 -15.08 -5.42
C ALA A 264 -28.91 -14.89 -6.88
N ALA A 265 -27.99 -14.58 -7.79
CA ALA A 265 -28.21 -14.51 -9.23
C ALA A 265 -27.10 -15.27 -9.99
N PHE A 266 -27.05 -16.60 -9.86
CA PHE A 266 -26.07 -17.43 -10.58
C PHE A 266 -26.05 -17.15 -12.08
N VAL A 267 -24.84 -17.05 -12.65
CA VAL A 267 -24.63 -16.93 -14.09
C VAL A 267 -24.77 -18.33 -14.72
N GLN A 268 -25.99 -18.76 -14.96
CA GLN A 268 -26.30 -20.08 -15.53
C GLN A 268 -26.22 -20.10 -17.07
N ASN A 269 -26.20 -18.92 -17.70
CA ASN A 269 -26.17 -18.80 -19.15
C ASN A 269 -25.40 -17.55 -19.62
N THR A 270 -25.16 -17.51 -20.93
CA THR A 270 -24.43 -16.42 -21.59
C THR A 270 -25.12 -15.07 -21.49
N ALA A 271 -26.46 -15.03 -21.39
CA ALA A 271 -27.20 -13.77 -21.24
C ALA A 271 -26.98 -13.13 -19.87
N GLN A 272 -27.00 -13.93 -18.79
CA GLN A 272 -26.70 -13.45 -17.43
C GLN A 272 -25.24 -13.02 -17.28
N ALA A 273 -24.31 -13.71 -17.95
CA ALA A 273 -22.90 -13.31 -17.97
C ALA A 273 -22.72 -11.94 -18.63
N GLU A 274 -23.48 -11.68 -19.69
CA GLU A 274 -23.46 -10.42 -20.41
C GLU A 274 -24.15 -9.30 -19.62
N GLU A 275 -25.26 -9.59 -18.94
CA GLU A 275 -25.92 -8.66 -18.03
C GLU A 275 -24.99 -8.23 -16.89
N LEU A 276 -24.29 -9.17 -16.26
CA LEU A 276 -23.27 -8.87 -15.26
C LEU A 276 -22.21 -7.91 -15.81
N ARG A 277 -21.67 -8.18 -17.00
CA ARG A 277 -20.67 -7.30 -17.63
C ARG A 277 -21.23 -5.91 -17.91
N GLN A 278 -22.48 -5.81 -18.36
CA GLN A 278 -23.11 -4.52 -18.65
C GLN A 278 -23.35 -3.70 -17.38
N THR A 279 -23.83 -4.34 -16.32
CA THR A 279 -24.03 -3.70 -15.01
C THR A 279 -22.68 -3.27 -14.41
N ALA A 280 -21.68 -4.16 -14.43
CA ALA A 280 -20.33 -3.89 -13.96
C ALA A 280 -19.62 -2.76 -14.75
N ALA A 281 -19.81 -2.73 -16.08
CA ALA A 281 -19.27 -1.67 -16.92
C ALA A 281 -19.91 -0.33 -16.59
N SER A 282 -21.25 -0.30 -16.48
CA SER A 282 -21.99 0.92 -16.15
C SER A 282 -21.62 1.43 -14.76
N PHE A 283 -21.43 0.52 -13.80
CA PHE A 283 -20.97 0.84 -12.45
C PHE A 283 -19.56 1.46 -12.46
N TYR A 284 -18.60 0.82 -13.13
CA TYR A 284 -17.24 1.34 -13.24
C TYR A 284 -17.20 2.67 -13.98
N GLU A 285 -17.98 2.80 -15.05
CA GLU A 285 -18.02 4.00 -15.89
C GLU A 285 -18.64 5.22 -15.18
N LEU A 286 -19.61 4.96 -14.30
CA LEU A 286 -20.25 5.93 -13.43
C LEU A 286 -19.32 6.37 -12.28
N LEU A 287 -18.55 5.43 -11.72
CA LEU A 287 -17.76 5.63 -10.52
C LEU A 287 -16.41 6.29 -10.80
N VAL A 288 -15.70 5.86 -11.84
CA VAL A 288 -14.30 6.24 -12.11
C VAL A 288 -14.19 7.00 -13.43
N PRO A 289 -13.66 8.24 -13.48
CA PRO A 289 -13.56 9.04 -14.71
C PRO A 289 -12.79 8.36 -15.85
N GLU A 290 -13.17 8.62 -17.11
CA GLU A 290 -12.56 8.00 -18.31
C GLU A 290 -11.03 8.15 -18.37
N ASP A 291 -10.50 9.29 -17.97
CA ASP A 291 -9.06 9.49 -18.00
C ASP A 291 -8.33 8.71 -16.91
N VAL A 292 -8.94 8.56 -15.72
CA VAL A 292 -8.42 7.66 -14.67
C VAL A 292 -8.46 6.20 -15.15
N ARG A 293 -9.57 5.77 -15.79
CA ARG A 293 -9.69 4.42 -16.37
C ARG A 293 -8.61 4.15 -17.41
N ARG A 294 -8.38 5.10 -18.32
CA ARG A 294 -7.31 5.02 -19.32
C ARG A 294 -5.94 4.92 -18.68
N ASP A 295 -5.63 5.77 -17.69
CA ASP A 295 -4.33 5.78 -17.03
C ASP A 295 -4.07 4.46 -16.26
N ILE A 296 -5.11 3.88 -15.63
CA ILE A 296 -5.07 2.52 -15.06
C ILE A 296 -4.72 1.50 -16.14
N ARG A 297 -5.45 1.48 -17.25
CA ARG A 297 -5.28 0.51 -18.34
C ARG A 297 -3.88 0.55 -18.95
N GLU A 298 -3.35 1.74 -19.21
CA GLU A 298 -2.02 1.92 -19.79
C GLU A 298 -0.89 1.48 -18.85
N SER A 299 -1.12 1.49 -17.54
CA SER A 299 -0.12 1.23 -16.52
C SER A 299 -0.16 -0.20 -15.98
N VAL A 300 -1.37 -0.73 -15.75
CA VAL A 300 -1.58 -2.01 -15.05
C VAL A 300 -1.05 -3.21 -15.83
N GLU A 301 -1.06 -3.16 -17.16
CA GLU A 301 -0.54 -4.25 -18.02
C GLU A 301 0.95 -4.52 -17.81
N ARG A 302 1.69 -3.54 -17.28
CA ARG A 302 3.13 -3.64 -17.11
C ARG A 302 3.50 -4.11 -15.70
N GLY A 303 2.58 -4.07 -14.72
CA GLY A 303 2.86 -4.30 -13.31
C GLY A 303 1.60 -4.64 -12.51
N GLY A 304 1.00 -3.65 -11.83
CA GLY A 304 -0.19 -3.88 -11.00
C GLY A 304 -0.94 -2.60 -10.63
N LEU A 305 -2.06 -2.73 -9.93
CA LEU A 305 -2.91 -1.64 -9.46
C LEU A 305 -3.06 -1.73 -7.94
N ILE A 306 -2.69 -0.68 -7.24
CA ILE A 306 -3.03 -0.48 -5.83
C ILE A 306 -4.11 0.60 -5.77
N LEU A 307 -5.27 0.26 -5.25
CA LEU A 307 -6.31 1.24 -4.93
C LEU A 307 -6.20 1.62 -3.46
N GLY A 308 -5.57 2.77 -3.22
CA GLY A 308 -5.64 3.48 -1.95
C GLY A 308 -7.04 4.05 -1.76
N MET A 309 -7.75 3.68 -0.72
CA MET A 309 -9.12 4.16 -0.49
C MET A 309 -9.34 4.54 0.97
N GLU A 310 -10.17 5.54 1.21
CA GLU A 310 -10.69 5.75 2.56
C GLU A 310 -11.62 4.59 2.98
N PRO A 311 -11.77 4.33 4.29
CA PRO A 311 -12.59 3.21 4.77
C PRO A 311 -14.03 3.21 4.24
N SER A 312 -14.63 4.39 4.02
CA SER A 312 -16.00 4.58 3.50
C SER A 312 -16.28 3.89 2.16
N LEU A 313 -15.23 3.50 1.44
CA LEU A 313 -15.27 2.90 0.11
C LEU A 313 -14.95 1.39 0.11
N ALA A 314 -14.75 0.80 1.30
CA ALA A 314 -14.43 -0.63 1.43
C ALA A 314 -15.59 -1.53 0.99
N ASP A 315 -16.82 -1.03 1.04
CA ASP A 315 -18.05 -1.74 0.67
C ASP A 315 -18.26 -1.86 -0.85
N ILE A 316 -17.58 -1.03 -1.63
CA ILE A 316 -17.66 -1.07 -3.09
C ILE A 316 -16.99 -2.36 -3.61
N PRO A 317 -17.64 -3.13 -4.49
CA PRO A 317 -17.08 -4.34 -5.08
C PRO A 317 -16.13 -4.00 -6.24
N TRP A 318 -15.00 -3.37 -5.92
CA TRP A 318 -14.01 -2.89 -6.91
C TRP A 318 -13.52 -4.00 -7.86
N GLU A 319 -13.45 -5.24 -7.37
CA GLU A 319 -13.05 -6.43 -8.10
C GLU A 319 -14.03 -6.79 -9.24
N LEU A 320 -15.29 -6.40 -9.10
CA LEU A 320 -16.36 -6.58 -10.08
C LEU A 320 -16.47 -5.44 -11.09
N CYS A 321 -15.73 -4.34 -10.93
CA CYS A 321 -15.68 -3.31 -11.96
C CYS A 321 -15.19 -3.90 -13.30
N PHE A 322 -15.85 -3.57 -14.41
CA PHE A 322 -15.53 -4.08 -15.74
C PHE A 322 -15.09 -2.94 -16.66
N ASP A 323 -13.86 -3.03 -17.19
CA ASP A 323 -13.40 -2.09 -18.22
C ASP A 323 -13.87 -2.58 -19.60
N ARG A 324 -14.83 -1.87 -20.18
CA ARG A 324 -15.43 -2.21 -21.47
C ARG A 324 -14.43 -2.22 -22.63
N THR A 325 -13.41 -1.37 -22.58
CA THR A 325 -12.45 -1.26 -23.67
C THR A 325 -11.39 -2.36 -23.59
N ALA A 326 -10.98 -2.73 -22.37
CA ALA A 326 -10.09 -3.87 -22.15
C ALA A 326 -10.82 -5.22 -22.25
N GLY A 327 -12.14 -5.23 -22.07
CA GLY A 327 -12.97 -6.44 -22.05
C GLY A 327 -12.68 -7.33 -20.84
N ARG A 328 -12.32 -6.74 -19.69
CA ARG A 328 -11.87 -7.46 -18.49
C ARG A 328 -12.38 -6.82 -17.21
N PHE A 329 -12.58 -7.65 -16.19
CA PHE A 329 -12.78 -7.17 -14.82
C PHE A 329 -11.46 -6.68 -14.21
N ILE A 330 -11.53 -5.70 -13.30
CA ILE A 330 -10.34 -5.17 -12.60
C ILE A 330 -9.59 -6.29 -11.87
N SER A 331 -10.32 -7.26 -11.29
CA SER A 331 -9.75 -8.40 -10.58
C SER A 331 -8.95 -9.39 -11.44
N GLN A 332 -9.06 -9.29 -12.78
CA GLN A 332 -8.22 -10.03 -13.73
C GLN A 332 -6.85 -9.38 -13.95
N TRP A 333 -6.61 -8.19 -13.39
CA TRP A 333 -5.29 -7.59 -13.27
C TRP A 333 -4.69 -7.83 -11.88
N PRO A 334 -3.36 -7.67 -11.70
CA PRO A 334 -2.72 -7.68 -10.39
C PRO A 334 -3.21 -6.51 -9.51
N PHE A 335 -4.35 -6.70 -8.86
CA PHE A 335 -5.11 -5.68 -8.15
C PHE A 335 -5.10 -5.92 -6.64
N SER A 336 -4.84 -4.88 -5.87
CA SER A 336 -5.01 -4.87 -4.41
C SER A 336 -5.63 -3.58 -3.89
N ARG A 337 -6.17 -3.68 -2.67
CA ARG A 337 -6.71 -2.57 -1.89
C ARG A 337 -5.70 -2.13 -0.82
N GLN A 338 -5.68 -0.83 -0.54
CA GLN A 338 -4.96 -0.25 0.60
C GLN A 338 -5.86 0.75 1.29
N LEU A 339 -6.15 0.57 2.57
CA LEU A 339 -6.93 1.55 3.32
C LEU A 339 -6.06 2.74 3.74
N MET A 340 -6.65 3.94 3.65
CA MET A 340 -6.04 5.21 3.98
C MET A 340 -6.62 5.69 5.33
N GLY A 341 -5.93 5.44 6.44
CA GLY A 341 -6.34 5.88 7.79
C GLY A 341 -5.15 6.07 8.74
N GLU A 342 -5.34 6.86 9.81
CA GLU A 342 -4.33 7.11 10.87
C GLU A 342 -3.86 5.82 11.57
N GLU A 343 -4.69 4.78 11.54
CA GLU A 343 -4.42 3.45 12.11
C GLU A 343 -3.81 2.47 11.11
N SER A 344 -3.19 2.96 10.02
CA SER A 344 -2.32 2.16 9.16
C SER A 344 -1.01 1.81 9.89
N TYR A 345 -1.10 1.57 11.20
CA TYR A 345 -0.03 1.15 12.06
C TYR A 345 0.33 -0.26 11.67
N ARG A 346 1.60 -0.37 11.41
CA ARG A 346 2.15 -1.41 10.61
C ARG A 346 3.29 -1.92 11.49
N GLN A 347 3.05 -2.88 12.38
CA GLN A 347 4.13 -3.48 13.19
C GLN A 347 5.16 -4.12 12.24
N GLY A 348 6.44 -3.83 12.49
CA GLY A 348 7.55 -4.15 11.60
C GLY A 348 7.89 -5.63 11.54
N ARG A 349 8.30 -6.07 10.34
CA ARG A 349 8.78 -7.42 10.01
C ARG A 349 9.90 -7.91 10.93
N SER A 350 9.95 -9.23 11.13
CA SER A 350 11.21 -9.96 11.01
C SER A 350 11.35 -10.40 9.55
N ALA A 351 12.47 -10.11 8.89
CA ALA A 351 12.73 -10.69 7.58
C ALA A 351 12.77 -12.21 7.73
N VAL A 352 12.07 -12.95 6.87
CA VAL A 352 12.26 -14.41 6.76
C VAL A 352 13.69 -14.62 6.33
N ALA A 353 14.53 -15.03 7.27
CA ALA A 353 15.88 -15.47 6.95
C ALA A 353 15.72 -16.66 6.00
N GLN A 354 16.13 -16.49 4.74
CA GLN A 354 15.95 -17.50 3.69
C GLN A 354 16.58 -18.86 4.06
N GLU A 355 17.54 -18.85 4.99
CA GLU A 355 18.20 -20.02 5.57
C GLU A 355 17.31 -20.81 6.57
N ALA A 356 16.27 -20.21 7.14
CA ALA A 356 15.41 -20.84 8.15
C ALA A 356 14.29 -21.74 7.57
N GLY A 357 13.93 -21.56 6.29
CA GLY A 357 12.78 -22.21 5.66
C GLY A 357 11.49 -21.38 5.73
N ILE A 358 10.41 -21.91 5.15
CA ILE A 358 9.05 -21.33 5.16
C ILE A 358 8.12 -22.29 5.90
N ASP A 359 7.58 -21.83 7.02
CA ASP A 359 6.59 -22.53 7.83
C ASP A 359 5.18 -22.06 7.48
N ILE A 360 4.32 -23.03 7.20
CA ILE A 360 2.94 -22.79 6.75
C ILE A 360 1.99 -23.48 7.74
N LEU A 361 1.02 -22.73 8.27
CA LEU A 361 -0.07 -23.27 9.07
C LEU A 361 -1.34 -23.34 8.22
N ILE A 362 -1.92 -24.53 8.13
CA ILE A 362 -3.20 -24.78 7.45
C ILE A 362 -4.21 -25.18 8.53
N LEU A 363 -5.25 -24.37 8.67
CA LEU A 363 -6.37 -24.59 9.58
C LEU A 363 -7.59 -24.96 8.72
N ALA A 364 -8.06 -26.20 8.80
CA ALA A 364 -9.07 -26.72 7.90
C ALA A 364 -10.21 -27.40 8.65
N ASN A 365 -11.45 -27.00 8.37
CA ASN A 365 -12.66 -27.62 8.93
C ASN A 365 -12.60 -27.79 10.47
N LEU A 366 -12.23 -26.74 11.20
CA LEU A 366 -12.12 -26.81 12.66
C LEU A 366 -13.48 -27.09 13.35
N SER A 367 -14.57 -26.67 12.73
CA SER A 367 -15.96 -26.92 13.14
C SER A 367 -16.47 -28.35 12.87
N ALA A 368 -15.69 -29.19 12.18
CA ALA A 368 -16.03 -30.58 11.84
C ALA A 368 -17.28 -30.80 10.95
N ASN A 369 -17.85 -29.74 10.36
CA ASN A 369 -19.09 -29.79 9.57
C ASN A 369 -18.90 -29.39 8.09
N LEU A 370 -17.65 -29.15 7.65
CA LEU A 370 -17.27 -28.78 6.28
C LEU A 370 -16.23 -29.75 5.69
N PRO A 371 -16.62 -30.96 5.26
CA PRO A 371 -15.68 -31.95 4.75
C PRO A 371 -14.89 -31.47 3.52
N GLN A 372 -15.44 -30.56 2.72
CA GLN A 372 -14.78 -29.96 1.57
C GLN A 372 -13.63 -29.02 1.97
N ALA A 373 -13.80 -28.25 3.06
CA ALA A 373 -12.71 -27.45 3.62
C ALA A 373 -11.56 -28.36 4.11
N GLU A 374 -11.87 -29.53 4.66
CA GLU A 374 -10.84 -30.52 4.99
C GLU A 374 -10.12 -31.05 3.75
N GLN A 375 -10.85 -31.31 2.66
CA GLN A 375 -10.26 -31.73 1.38
C GLN A 375 -9.35 -30.64 0.81
N GLU A 376 -9.73 -29.37 0.92
CA GLU A 376 -8.87 -28.23 0.58
C GLU A 376 -7.58 -28.23 1.39
N GLY A 377 -7.68 -28.32 2.72
CA GLY A 377 -6.52 -28.35 3.61
C GLY A 377 -5.56 -29.52 3.32
N ARG A 378 -6.10 -30.71 3.04
CA ARG A 378 -5.31 -31.88 2.64
C ARG A 378 -4.62 -31.67 1.28
N ALA A 379 -5.34 -31.14 0.30
CA ALA A 379 -4.78 -30.88 -1.03
C ALA A 379 -3.63 -29.85 -0.97
N LEU A 380 -3.76 -28.83 -0.13
CA LEU A 380 -2.71 -27.84 0.12
C LEU A 380 -1.50 -28.46 0.83
N LYS A 381 -1.74 -29.28 1.86
CA LYS A 381 -0.67 -30.02 2.55
C LYS A 381 0.14 -30.89 1.58
N ASP A 382 -0.56 -31.69 0.76
CA ASP A 382 0.06 -32.53 -0.26
C ASP A 382 0.82 -31.71 -1.31
N PHE A 383 0.29 -30.54 -1.68
CA PHE A 383 0.98 -29.61 -2.58
C PHE A 383 2.30 -29.13 -1.98
N PHE A 384 2.29 -28.58 -0.75
CA PHE A 384 3.50 -28.06 -0.13
C PHE A 384 4.54 -29.14 0.17
N ASP A 385 4.11 -30.36 0.53
CA ASP A 385 5.02 -31.49 0.76
C ASP A 385 5.77 -31.93 -0.51
N ARG A 386 5.15 -31.74 -1.69
CA ARG A 386 5.76 -32.07 -2.99
C ARG A 386 6.70 -30.99 -3.51
N LEU A 387 6.66 -29.77 -2.95
CA LEU A 387 7.54 -28.70 -3.40
C LEU A 387 9.03 -29.03 -3.10
N PRO A 388 9.96 -28.48 -3.90
CA PRO A 388 11.38 -28.57 -3.59
C PRO A 388 11.69 -28.00 -2.21
N GLN A 389 12.32 -28.81 -1.35
CA GLN A 389 12.63 -28.48 0.04
C GLN A 389 13.91 -27.63 0.20
N GLN A 390 14.20 -26.79 -0.80
CA GLN A 390 15.32 -25.86 -0.81
C GLN A 390 14.85 -24.47 -1.29
N PRO A 391 14.54 -23.54 -0.37
CA PRO A 391 14.63 -23.66 1.10
C PRO A 391 13.59 -24.64 1.68
N PRO A 392 13.76 -25.13 2.92
CA PRO A 392 12.79 -26.04 3.55
C PRO A 392 11.38 -25.42 3.59
N ILE A 393 10.35 -26.19 3.21
CA ILE A 393 8.94 -25.77 3.29
C ILE A 393 8.21 -26.74 4.22
N ARG A 394 7.74 -26.26 5.36
CA ARG A 394 7.12 -27.09 6.40
C ARG A 394 5.67 -26.67 6.57
N ALA A 395 4.76 -27.42 5.94
CA ALA A 395 3.33 -27.24 6.13
C ALA A 395 2.83 -28.08 7.31
N VAL A 396 2.07 -27.46 8.20
CA VAL A 396 1.35 -28.10 9.31
C VAL A 396 -0.13 -27.96 9.04
N LEU A 397 -0.84 -29.10 8.99
CA LEU A 397 -2.30 -29.15 8.86
C LEU A 397 -2.91 -29.46 10.23
N LEU A 398 -3.86 -28.62 10.67
CA LEU A 398 -4.70 -28.87 11.85
C LEU A 398 -6.17 -28.90 11.43
N ARG A 399 -6.87 -29.94 11.87
CA ARG A 399 -8.28 -30.21 11.62
C ARG A 399 -8.97 -30.53 12.93
N ALA A 400 -10.31 -30.54 12.93
CA ALA A 400 -11.08 -30.84 14.13
C ALA A 400 -10.63 -32.14 14.85
N GLU A 401 -10.30 -33.19 14.11
CA GLU A 401 -9.88 -34.49 14.68
C GLU A 401 -8.46 -34.50 15.28
N ASP A 402 -7.65 -33.49 15.02
CA ASP A 402 -6.28 -33.40 15.53
C ASP A 402 -6.25 -32.88 16.99
N PHE A 403 -7.40 -32.53 17.56
CA PHE A 403 -7.55 -32.05 18.93
C PHE A 403 -8.21 -33.10 19.84
N PRO A 404 -7.78 -33.22 21.10
CA PRO A 404 -8.31 -34.23 22.02
C PRO A 404 -9.78 -33.99 22.42
N ASP A 405 -10.20 -32.72 22.46
CA ASP A 405 -11.59 -32.29 22.65
C ASP A 405 -11.81 -30.89 22.05
N ASP A 406 -13.08 -30.49 21.87
CA ASP A 406 -13.45 -29.20 21.27
C ASP A 406 -12.93 -27.99 22.07
N ARG A 407 -12.83 -28.09 23.40
CA ARG A 407 -12.39 -26.96 24.25
C ARG A 407 -10.90 -26.68 24.13
N ALA A 408 -10.12 -27.65 23.64
CA ALA A 408 -8.69 -27.49 23.40
C ALA A 408 -8.37 -26.77 22.07
N LYS A 409 -9.33 -26.68 21.14
CA LYS A 409 -9.13 -26.12 19.78
C LYS A 409 -8.67 -24.66 19.84
N GLY A 410 -9.45 -23.79 20.46
CA GLY A 410 -9.14 -22.35 20.55
C GLY A 410 -7.77 -22.05 21.15
N PRO A 411 -7.47 -22.53 22.36
CA PRO A 411 -6.18 -22.31 23.00
C PRO A 411 -4.98 -22.80 22.17
N GLU A 412 -5.07 -23.97 21.53
CA GLU A 412 -3.96 -24.50 20.73
C GLU A 412 -3.80 -23.74 19.40
N VAL A 413 -4.88 -23.36 18.72
CA VAL A 413 -4.79 -22.51 17.52
C VAL A 413 -4.19 -21.14 17.85
N ILE A 414 -4.64 -20.49 18.93
CA ILE A 414 -4.04 -19.23 19.41
C ILE A 414 -2.56 -19.42 19.73
N LYS A 415 -2.17 -20.48 20.46
CA LYS A 415 -0.77 -20.77 20.77
C LYS A 415 0.08 -20.93 19.51
N ARG A 416 -0.45 -21.56 18.46
CA ARG A 416 0.22 -21.71 17.16
C ARG A 416 0.43 -20.36 16.48
N LEU A 417 -0.61 -19.54 16.40
CA LEU A 417 -0.55 -18.20 15.80
C LEU A 417 0.41 -17.28 16.58
N PHE A 418 0.33 -17.28 17.92
CA PHE A 418 1.16 -16.45 18.81
C PHE A 418 2.60 -16.95 18.94
N SER A 419 2.91 -18.17 18.50
CA SER A 419 4.29 -18.67 18.49
C SER A 419 5.22 -17.86 17.59
N GLY A 420 4.66 -17.12 16.62
CA GLY A 420 5.42 -16.32 15.67
C GLY A 420 6.28 -17.14 14.73
N ARG A 421 5.94 -18.42 14.55
CA ARG A 421 6.70 -19.39 13.76
C ARG A 421 6.29 -19.42 12.28
N TYR A 422 5.04 -19.10 11.97
CA TYR A 422 4.48 -19.33 10.64
C TYR A 422 4.54 -18.07 9.78
N GLU A 423 5.13 -18.17 8.60
CA GLU A 423 5.12 -17.09 7.60
C GLU A 423 3.81 -17.04 6.82
N PHE A 424 3.15 -18.19 6.67
CA PHE A 424 1.88 -18.31 5.94
C PHE A 424 0.84 -18.97 6.83
N VAL A 425 -0.36 -18.40 6.86
CA VAL A 425 -1.53 -19.00 7.49
C VAL A 425 -2.61 -19.13 6.43
N HIS A 426 -3.11 -20.34 6.24
CA HIS A 426 -4.27 -20.63 5.40
C HIS A 426 -5.42 -21.11 6.29
N TYR A 427 -6.56 -20.46 6.21
CA TYR A 427 -7.78 -20.84 6.91
C TYR A 427 -8.86 -21.19 5.89
N CYS A 428 -9.42 -22.40 6.01
CA CYS A 428 -10.59 -22.84 5.25
C CYS A 428 -11.64 -23.40 6.21
N GLY A 429 -12.78 -22.72 6.31
CA GLY A 429 -13.81 -23.04 7.29
C GLY A 429 -14.85 -21.93 7.44
N HIS A 430 -15.61 -21.97 8.53
CA HIS A 430 -16.65 -20.98 8.78
C HIS A 430 -16.11 -19.68 9.40
N ALA A 431 -16.66 -18.54 9.02
CA ALA A 431 -16.49 -17.28 9.75
C ALA A 431 -17.77 -16.94 10.52
N PHE A 432 -17.59 -16.39 11.72
CA PHE A 432 -18.66 -15.74 12.46
C PHE A 432 -18.55 -14.23 12.26
N PHE A 433 -19.64 -13.58 11.88
CA PHE A 433 -19.70 -12.13 11.75
C PHE A 433 -20.71 -11.54 12.75
N ASP A 434 -20.27 -10.57 13.53
CA ASP A 434 -21.14 -9.87 14.47
C ASP A 434 -21.52 -8.49 13.90
N LYS A 435 -22.79 -8.32 13.48
CA LYS A 435 -23.30 -7.04 12.94
C LYS A 435 -23.26 -5.89 13.94
N VAL A 436 -23.37 -6.21 15.22
CA VAL A 436 -23.50 -5.19 16.26
C VAL A 436 -22.12 -4.73 16.69
N ASP A 437 -21.19 -5.67 16.81
CA ASP A 437 -19.83 -5.42 17.24
C ASP A 437 -18.83 -6.20 16.37
N PRO A 438 -18.42 -5.64 15.22
CA PRO A 438 -17.57 -6.33 14.25
C PRO A 438 -16.25 -6.84 14.83
N HIS A 439 -15.75 -6.26 15.94
CA HIS A 439 -14.57 -6.76 16.67
C HIS A 439 -14.75 -8.19 17.20
N LYS A 440 -16.01 -8.63 17.40
CA LYS A 440 -16.36 -9.98 17.84
C LYS A 440 -16.53 -10.95 16.67
N SER A 441 -16.35 -10.49 15.43
CA SER A 441 -16.23 -11.38 14.27
C SER A 441 -14.99 -12.25 14.41
N GLY A 442 -14.93 -13.39 13.73
CA GLY A 442 -13.86 -14.35 13.97
C GLY A 442 -13.93 -15.63 13.16
N TRP A 443 -12.96 -16.51 13.39
CA TRP A 443 -12.94 -17.87 12.83
C TRP A 443 -13.66 -18.84 13.77
N LEU A 444 -14.63 -19.58 13.24
CA LEU A 444 -15.40 -20.56 14.00
C LEU A 444 -14.62 -21.85 14.20
N LEU A 445 -14.66 -22.37 15.42
CA LEU A 445 -13.97 -23.59 15.82
C LEU A 445 -14.94 -24.74 16.13
N ASP A 446 -16.24 -24.44 16.24
CA ASP A 446 -17.29 -25.40 16.51
C ASP A 446 -18.50 -25.19 15.58
N ASP A 447 -19.38 -26.20 15.53
CA ASP A 447 -20.65 -26.12 14.80
C ASP A 447 -21.71 -25.29 15.54
N SER A 448 -21.52 -25.08 16.84
CA SER A 448 -22.49 -24.46 17.74
C SER A 448 -22.51 -22.94 17.64
N GLY A 449 -21.51 -22.35 16.98
CA GLY A 449 -21.38 -20.90 16.83
C GLY A 449 -20.80 -20.22 18.07
N LYS A 450 -20.37 -20.98 19.07
CA LYS A 450 -19.99 -20.44 20.39
C LYS A 450 -18.48 -20.29 20.52
N ASP A 451 -17.72 -21.21 19.94
CA ASP A 451 -16.27 -21.16 19.99
C ASP A 451 -15.71 -20.48 18.74
N VAL A 452 -15.12 -19.31 18.94
CA VAL A 452 -14.66 -18.44 17.86
C VAL A 452 -13.40 -17.73 18.31
N ILE A 453 -12.38 -17.75 17.46
CA ILE A 453 -11.21 -16.88 17.61
C ILE A 453 -11.56 -15.51 17.05
N ARG A 454 -11.60 -14.51 17.91
CA ARG A 454 -12.15 -13.19 17.61
C ARG A 454 -11.11 -12.30 16.94
N ALA A 455 -11.59 -11.33 16.15
CA ALA A 455 -10.77 -10.36 15.45
C ALA A 455 -9.84 -9.59 16.40
N TYR A 456 -10.35 -9.19 17.57
CA TYR A 456 -9.51 -8.52 18.58
C TYR A 456 -8.36 -9.40 19.10
N GLU A 457 -8.43 -10.73 19.01
CA GLU A 457 -7.31 -11.62 19.39
C GLU A 457 -6.23 -11.61 18.30
N PHE A 458 -6.62 -11.60 17.02
CA PHE A 458 -5.68 -11.50 15.91
C PHE A 458 -4.93 -10.18 15.88
N ALA A 459 -5.56 -9.08 16.30
CA ALA A 459 -4.96 -7.74 16.35
C ALA A 459 -3.67 -7.65 17.20
N HIS A 460 -3.41 -8.63 18.07
CA HIS A 460 -2.31 -8.63 19.04
C HIS A 460 -1.23 -9.68 18.74
N LEU A 461 -1.16 -10.20 17.50
CA LEU A 461 -0.13 -11.19 17.14
C LEU A 461 1.27 -10.58 17.33
N PRO A 462 2.14 -11.19 18.18
CA PRO A 462 3.45 -10.62 18.50
C PRO A 462 4.43 -10.66 17.33
N ARG A 463 4.24 -11.63 16.43
CA ARG A 463 4.96 -11.79 15.16
C ARG A 463 3.94 -12.26 14.12
N PRO A 464 3.30 -11.35 13.39
CA PRO A 464 2.27 -11.71 12.42
C PRO A 464 2.86 -12.49 11.23
N PRO A 465 2.10 -13.38 10.58
CA PRO A 465 2.50 -14.00 9.33
C PRO A 465 2.63 -12.96 8.20
N ILE A 466 3.36 -13.30 7.14
CA ILE A 466 3.44 -12.51 5.91
C ILE A 466 2.09 -12.52 5.22
N LEU A 467 1.53 -13.71 5.01
CA LEU A 467 0.26 -13.90 4.28
C LEU A 467 -0.72 -14.67 5.14
N VAL A 468 -1.91 -14.11 5.29
CA VAL A 468 -3.11 -14.83 5.71
C VAL A 468 -4.02 -15.00 4.49
N PHE A 469 -4.35 -16.24 4.17
CA PHE A 469 -5.32 -16.60 3.14
C PHE A 469 -6.55 -17.21 3.82
N GLY A 470 -7.67 -16.49 3.84
CA GLY A 470 -8.91 -16.92 4.45
C GLY A 470 -9.98 -17.27 3.42
N ASN A 471 -10.13 -18.56 3.14
CA ASN A 471 -11.34 -19.12 2.54
C ASN A 471 -12.38 -19.33 3.66
N ALA A 472 -12.91 -18.22 4.16
CA ALA A 472 -13.83 -18.22 5.28
C ALA A 472 -15.27 -17.97 4.80
N CYS A 473 -16.10 -19.00 4.77
CA CYS A 473 -17.52 -18.87 4.43
C CYS A 473 -18.31 -18.40 5.65
N GLU A 474 -18.98 -17.25 5.56
CA GLU A 474 -19.78 -16.71 6.67
C GLU A 474 -20.96 -17.63 7.00
N SER A 475 -21.08 -18.08 8.26
CA SER A 475 -22.15 -18.99 8.69
C SER A 475 -23.19 -18.36 9.61
N ALA A 476 -22.96 -17.15 10.12
CA ALA A 476 -23.92 -16.44 10.94
C ALA A 476 -23.69 -14.93 10.94
N GLY A 477 -24.77 -14.17 10.77
CA GLY A 477 -24.79 -12.75 11.12
C GLY A 477 -24.54 -11.77 9.96
N MET A 478 -24.61 -12.15 8.70
CA MET A 478 -24.81 -11.22 7.57
C MET A 478 -26.06 -11.64 6.80
N ALA A 479 -26.79 -10.70 6.21
CA ALA A 479 -27.71 -11.12 5.14
C ALA A 479 -26.78 -11.54 4.00
N GLN A 480 -26.91 -12.79 3.51
CA GLN A 480 -26.04 -13.32 2.46
C GLN A 480 -25.78 -12.26 1.38
N GLY A 481 -24.50 -11.94 1.13
CA GLY A 481 -24.12 -10.95 0.13
C GLY A 481 -24.33 -9.50 0.54
N GLN A 482 -23.93 -9.09 1.75
CA GLN A 482 -23.78 -7.67 2.06
C GLN A 482 -22.31 -7.32 2.27
N PRO A 483 -21.80 -6.27 1.61
CA PRO A 483 -20.42 -5.84 1.79
C PRO A 483 -20.24 -5.21 3.18
N VAL A 484 -19.05 -5.40 3.75
CA VAL A 484 -18.68 -4.90 5.09
C VAL A 484 -18.49 -3.39 5.05
N ALA A 485 -19.16 -2.65 5.95
CA ALA A 485 -19.02 -1.20 6.02
C ALA A 485 -17.64 -0.78 6.55
N ALA A 486 -17.23 0.46 6.31
CA ALA A 486 -15.94 1.04 6.72
C ALA A 486 -15.48 0.76 8.16
N ALA A 487 -16.33 1.10 9.13
CA ALA A 487 -16.05 0.90 10.55
C ALA A 487 -16.07 -0.60 10.90
N GLU A 488 -16.91 -1.37 10.21
CA GLU A 488 -16.96 -2.82 10.37
C GLU A 488 -15.70 -3.47 9.81
N PHE A 489 -15.13 -2.97 8.71
CA PHE A 489 -13.92 -3.50 8.11
C PHE A 489 -12.74 -3.39 9.06
N ALA A 490 -12.52 -2.19 9.63
CA ALA A 490 -11.40 -1.93 10.53
C ALA A 490 -11.37 -2.91 11.70
N TYR A 491 -12.54 -3.38 12.09
CA TYR A 491 -12.76 -4.26 13.23
C TYR A 491 -13.07 -5.71 12.83
N SER A 492 -13.25 -5.97 11.54
CA SER A 492 -13.42 -7.31 10.95
C SER A 492 -12.09 -8.08 10.92
N LEU A 493 -12.14 -9.34 10.49
CA LEU A 493 -10.96 -10.20 10.31
C LEU A 493 -9.85 -9.53 9.50
N ALA A 494 -10.17 -8.94 8.35
CA ALA A 494 -9.19 -8.31 7.48
C ALA A 494 -8.50 -7.12 8.19
N GLY A 495 -9.29 -6.24 8.81
CA GLY A 495 -8.78 -5.11 9.59
C GLY A 495 -7.90 -5.54 10.75
N ALA A 496 -8.30 -6.57 11.50
CA ALA A 496 -7.53 -7.09 12.62
C ALA A 496 -6.17 -7.67 12.22
N PHE A 497 -6.10 -8.49 11.15
CA PHE A 497 -4.81 -9.01 10.67
C PHE A 497 -3.90 -7.89 10.15
N ILE A 498 -4.45 -6.92 9.42
CA ILE A 498 -3.69 -5.76 8.92
C ILE A 498 -3.16 -4.95 10.11
N HIS A 499 -3.99 -4.70 11.12
CA HIS A 499 -3.62 -3.98 12.36
C HIS A 499 -2.52 -4.72 13.14
N ALA A 500 -2.60 -6.05 13.21
CA ALA A 500 -1.58 -6.88 13.82
C ALA A 500 -0.22 -6.81 13.09
N GLY A 501 -0.23 -6.36 11.84
CA GLY A 501 0.97 -6.18 11.02
C GLY A 501 1.15 -7.22 9.92
N VAL A 502 0.14 -8.03 9.60
CA VAL A 502 0.17 -8.94 8.44
C VAL A 502 0.43 -8.12 7.16
N ASP A 503 1.35 -8.59 6.31
CA ASP A 503 1.74 -7.87 5.09
C ASP A 503 0.70 -8.03 3.98
N LEU A 504 0.10 -9.22 3.89
CA LEU A 504 -0.85 -9.61 2.88
C LEU A 504 -2.02 -10.33 3.51
N TYR A 505 -3.23 -9.85 3.25
CA TYR A 505 -4.45 -10.55 3.61
C TYR A 505 -5.26 -10.81 2.35
N ILE A 506 -5.56 -12.08 2.10
CA ILE A 506 -6.52 -12.50 1.07
C ILE A 506 -7.72 -13.07 1.81
N GLY A 507 -8.90 -12.49 1.59
CA GLY A 507 -10.15 -13.01 2.12
C GLY A 507 -11.26 -12.96 1.09
N THR A 508 -12.42 -13.49 1.44
CA THR A 508 -13.62 -13.50 0.59
C THR A 508 -14.62 -12.48 1.10
N ALA A 509 -15.23 -11.72 0.19
CA ALA A 509 -16.24 -10.69 0.50
C ALA A 509 -17.63 -11.27 0.78
N TRP A 510 -17.86 -12.53 0.40
CA TRP A 510 -19.10 -13.29 0.59
C TRP A 510 -18.80 -14.79 0.56
N GLU A 511 -19.83 -15.61 0.76
CA GLU A 511 -19.75 -17.07 0.73
C GLU A 511 -19.26 -17.59 -0.63
N VAL A 512 -18.33 -18.55 -0.60
CA VAL A 512 -17.73 -19.14 -1.79
C VAL A 512 -18.09 -20.61 -1.92
N ALA A 513 -18.23 -21.09 -3.15
CA ALA A 513 -18.46 -22.49 -3.43
C ALA A 513 -17.18 -23.31 -3.20
N ASP A 514 -17.33 -24.49 -2.61
CA ASP A 514 -16.24 -25.35 -2.15
C ASP A 514 -15.19 -25.66 -3.24
N GLU A 515 -15.63 -26.19 -4.40
CA GLU A 515 -14.71 -26.60 -5.48
C GLU A 515 -13.97 -25.40 -6.11
N PRO A 516 -14.63 -24.29 -6.50
CA PRO A 516 -13.95 -23.07 -6.92
C PRO A 516 -12.96 -22.52 -5.87
N ALA A 517 -13.31 -22.56 -4.59
CA ALA A 517 -12.45 -22.04 -3.52
C ALA A 517 -11.15 -22.84 -3.40
N GLN A 518 -11.23 -24.17 -3.38
CA GLN A 518 -10.08 -25.06 -3.37
C GLN A 518 -9.19 -24.85 -4.61
N ARG A 519 -9.79 -24.75 -5.81
CA ARG A 519 -9.05 -24.54 -7.07
C ARG A 519 -8.37 -23.18 -7.10
N CYS A 520 -9.01 -22.15 -6.57
CA CYS A 520 -8.41 -20.82 -6.43
C CYS A 520 -7.15 -20.88 -5.56
N ALA A 521 -7.28 -21.42 -4.34
CA ALA A 521 -6.18 -21.52 -3.39
C ALA A 521 -4.99 -22.32 -3.97
N LEU A 522 -5.24 -23.49 -4.55
CA LEU A 522 -4.20 -24.31 -5.19
C LEU A 522 -3.53 -23.58 -6.36
N SER A 523 -4.30 -22.91 -7.22
CA SER A 523 -3.75 -22.16 -8.35
C SER A 523 -2.89 -20.99 -7.87
N PHE A 524 -3.35 -20.27 -6.85
CA PHE A 524 -2.64 -19.16 -6.24
C PHE A 524 -1.29 -19.60 -5.67
N TYR A 525 -1.27 -20.62 -4.80
CA TYR A 525 -0.03 -21.09 -4.18
C TYR A 525 0.93 -21.73 -5.19
N ARG A 526 0.42 -22.43 -6.21
CA ARG A 526 1.24 -22.93 -7.32
C ARG A 526 1.97 -21.80 -8.04
N ASP A 527 1.24 -20.75 -8.41
CA ASP A 527 1.82 -19.60 -9.10
C ASP A 527 2.83 -18.84 -8.22
N LEU A 528 2.56 -18.74 -6.91
CA LEU A 528 3.45 -18.09 -5.95
C LEU A 528 4.75 -18.87 -5.72
N PHE A 529 4.66 -20.18 -5.48
CA PHE A 529 5.82 -21.01 -5.08
C PHE A 529 6.59 -21.60 -6.28
N GLU A 530 5.90 -22.20 -7.26
CA GLU A 530 6.56 -22.86 -8.40
C GLU A 530 6.96 -21.85 -9.47
N ALA A 531 6.01 -21.02 -9.91
CA ALA A 531 6.26 -20.04 -10.97
C ALA A 531 7.02 -18.81 -10.44
N GLY A 532 7.02 -18.56 -9.13
CA GLY A 532 7.68 -17.41 -8.51
C GLY A 532 7.05 -16.08 -8.92
N LYS A 533 5.76 -16.09 -9.25
CA LYS A 533 5.00 -14.87 -9.58
C LYS A 533 4.79 -14.03 -8.33
N ASP A 534 4.55 -12.74 -8.54
CA ASP A 534 4.04 -11.89 -7.46
C ASP A 534 2.59 -12.25 -7.09
N VAL A 535 2.20 -11.89 -5.88
CA VAL A 535 0.90 -12.24 -5.26
C VAL A 535 -0.28 -11.74 -6.08
N GLY A 536 -0.19 -10.54 -6.64
CA GLY A 536 -1.22 -9.95 -7.49
C GLY A 536 -1.40 -10.74 -8.78
N THR A 537 -0.30 -11.10 -9.46
CA THR A 537 -0.35 -11.93 -10.68
C THR A 537 -0.83 -13.35 -10.39
N ALA A 538 -0.42 -13.93 -9.25
CA ALA A 538 -0.87 -15.26 -8.84
C ALA A 538 -2.39 -15.29 -8.58
N LEU A 539 -2.91 -14.29 -7.87
CA LEU A 539 -4.34 -14.21 -7.56
C LEU A 539 -5.18 -13.88 -8.80
N SER A 540 -4.74 -12.93 -9.64
CA SER A 540 -5.46 -12.59 -10.88
C SER A 540 -5.45 -13.75 -11.88
N GLY A 541 -4.37 -14.52 -11.92
CA GLY A 541 -4.26 -15.77 -12.68
C GLY A 541 -5.26 -16.83 -12.18
N ALA A 542 -5.35 -17.04 -10.86
CA ALA A 542 -6.32 -17.95 -10.26
C ALA A 542 -7.77 -17.56 -10.59
N ARG A 543 -8.12 -16.27 -10.45
CA ARG A 543 -9.44 -15.74 -10.83
C ARG A 543 -9.74 -15.91 -12.31
N SER A 544 -8.77 -15.62 -13.18
CA SER A 544 -8.93 -15.76 -14.63
C SER A 544 -9.14 -17.22 -15.04
N GLY A 545 -8.49 -18.16 -14.34
CA GLY A 545 -8.70 -19.59 -14.50
C GLY A 545 -10.13 -20.02 -14.15
N LEU A 546 -10.70 -19.48 -13.06
CA LEU A 546 -12.08 -19.73 -12.67
C LEU A 546 -13.08 -19.15 -13.68
N ILE A 547 -12.89 -17.89 -14.11
CA ILE A 547 -13.75 -17.22 -15.10
C ILE A 547 -13.80 -18.00 -16.43
N ALA A 548 -12.67 -18.57 -16.84
CA ALA A 548 -12.54 -19.29 -18.09
C ALA A 548 -13.11 -20.72 -18.04
N ASP A 549 -13.39 -21.26 -16.85
CA ASP A 549 -13.84 -22.64 -16.69
C ASP A 549 -15.36 -22.76 -16.87
N PRO A 550 -15.85 -23.39 -17.95
CA PRO A 550 -17.29 -23.51 -18.19
C PRO A 550 -18.01 -24.42 -17.19
N GLY A 551 -17.26 -25.28 -16.48
CA GLY A 551 -17.77 -26.17 -15.43
C GLY A 551 -17.97 -25.46 -14.09
N LEU A 552 -17.36 -24.28 -13.90
CA LEU A 552 -17.49 -23.47 -12.69
C LEU A 552 -18.22 -22.17 -13.03
N GLN A 553 -19.55 -22.22 -13.01
CA GLN A 553 -20.43 -21.09 -13.30
C GLN A 553 -20.64 -20.13 -12.12
N ASP A 554 -19.98 -20.41 -10.99
CA ASP A 554 -20.11 -19.66 -9.75
C ASP A 554 -19.17 -18.44 -9.71
N PRO A 555 -19.65 -17.27 -9.26
CA PRO A 555 -18.85 -16.04 -9.19
C PRO A 555 -17.87 -15.98 -8.00
N THR A 556 -17.47 -17.12 -7.41
CA THR A 556 -16.44 -17.22 -6.36
C THR A 556 -15.18 -16.39 -6.67
N TRP A 557 -14.76 -16.33 -7.94
CA TRP A 557 -13.61 -15.53 -8.37
C TRP A 557 -13.69 -14.05 -7.97
N ALA A 558 -14.91 -13.50 -7.92
CA ALA A 558 -15.17 -12.10 -7.61
C ALA A 558 -15.15 -11.80 -6.11
N SER A 559 -15.27 -12.83 -5.26
CA SER A 559 -15.29 -12.67 -3.81
C SER A 559 -13.92 -12.31 -3.24
N TYR A 560 -12.84 -12.78 -3.87
CA TYR A 560 -11.51 -12.63 -3.33
C TYR A 560 -11.10 -11.17 -3.31
N ILE A 561 -10.65 -10.68 -2.15
CA ILE A 561 -10.07 -9.34 -1.98
C ILE A 561 -8.64 -9.52 -1.47
N LEU A 562 -7.70 -8.80 -2.11
CA LEU A 562 -6.31 -8.71 -1.66
C LEU A 562 -6.06 -7.36 -1.00
N TYR A 563 -5.61 -7.38 0.25
CA TYR A 563 -5.03 -6.24 0.94
C TYR A 563 -3.52 -6.40 1.05
N GLY A 564 -2.78 -5.33 0.78
CA GLY A 564 -1.32 -5.30 0.80
C GLY A 564 -0.70 -5.07 -0.57
N SER A 565 0.59 -5.40 -0.72
CA SER A 565 1.31 -5.15 -1.98
C SER A 565 1.05 -6.26 -3.01
N PRO A 566 0.53 -5.95 -4.21
CA PRO A 566 0.29 -6.94 -5.26
C PRO A 566 1.61 -7.40 -5.90
N THR A 567 2.69 -6.65 -5.74
CA THR A 567 4.02 -6.98 -6.29
C THR A 567 4.90 -7.78 -5.34
N PHE A 568 4.37 -8.17 -4.17
CA PHE A 568 5.11 -9.03 -3.26
C PHE A 568 5.49 -10.34 -3.93
N ARG A 569 6.77 -10.71 -3.86
CA ARG A 569 7.32 -11.98 -4.34
C ARG A 569 8.03 -12.70 -3.19
N LEU A 570 7.95 -14.03 -3.21
CA LEU A 570 8.87 -14.86 -2.43
C LEU A 570 10.30 -14.64 -2.95
N GLY A 571 11.20 -14.12 -2.12
CA GLY A 571 12.56 -13.79 -2.52
C GLY A 571 13.32 -15.02 -3.03
N ARG A 572 13.67 -15.05 -4.32
CA ARG A 572 14.74 -15.91 -4.84
C ARG A 572 16.06 -15.15 -4.67
N GLY A 573 16.73 -15.33 -3.53
CA GLY A 573 18.03 -14.72 -3.29
C GLY A 573 19.05 -15.05 -4.39
N LYS A 574 19.41 -14.03 -5.19
CA LYS A 574 20.76 -13.89 -5.74
C LYS A 574 21.35 -12.62 -5.15
N GLY A 575 22.41 -12.78 -4.35
CA GLY A 575 23.30 -11.69 -3.98
C GLY A 575 23.24 -11.21 -2.53
N ALA A 576 23.51 -12.08 -1.56
CA ALA A 576 24.22 -11.59 -0.38
C ALA A 576 25.69 -11.38 -0.80
N MET A 577 26.10 -10.11 -0.90
CA MET A 577 27.51 -9.76 -1.01
C MET A 577 28.27 -10.45 0.12
N THR A 578 29.16 -11.36 -0.25
CA THR A 578 30.17 -11.91 0.65
C THR A 578 30.97 -10.74 1.22
N PRO A 579 31.09 -10.60 2.56
CA PRO A 579 32.01 -9.62 3.11
C PRO A 579 33.42 -10.01 2.67
N LYS A 580 34.08 -9.12 1.93
CA LYS A 580 35.51 -9.25 1.65
C LYS A 580 36.22 -9.41 2.98
N ARG A 581 36.78 -10.60 3.23
CA ARG A 581 37.77 -10.80 4.27
C ARG A 581 38.93 -9.84 3.99
N SER A 582 39.27 -9.03 4.97
CA SER A 582 40.49 -8.23 4.99
C SER A 582 41.69 -9.18 4.84
N PRO A 583 42.65 -8.91 3.95
CA PRO A 583 43.92 -9.63 3.98
C PRO A 583 44.72 -9.18 5.20
N GLU A 584 45.22 -10.15 5.96
CA GLU A 584 46.33 -9.98 6.92
C GLU A 584 47.63 -9.57 6.22
#